data_AF-M0NB27-F1
#
_entry.id   AF-M0NB27-F1
#
_cell.length_a   1.000
_cell.length_b   1.000
_cell.length_c   1.000
_cell.angle_alpha   90.00
_cell.angle_beta   90.00
_cell.angle_gamma   90.00
#
_symmetry.space_group_name_H-M   'P 1'
#
loop_
_entity.id
_entity.type
_entity.pdbx_description
1 polymer ?
#
loop_
_entity_poly.entity_id
_entity_poly.type
_entity_poly.pdbx_seq_one_letter_code
_entity_poly.pdbx_strand_id
1 'polypeptide(L)'
;MPADGDDGTDDPLDSSDKRDDPEPAADDIVLTLPDELRAAFKDPMGPVYTDSDRLRGELGTPVVAVGDVVTRHLTDAGARPDLAVVDWVTERETLPAAERPEIEGYDIRVDVTNPAAVLTGDLLTALREGVERDGTTVIVVDGEEDLVTLPALVAAPTGASVVYGQPGEGMVHVPVDDASSERARDLLAQMDGDHDQVWNALGVESGD
;
A
#
# COMPACT_ATOMS: atom_id res chain seq x y z
N MET A 1 35.61 59.39 31.15
CA MET A 1 34.74 58.26 30.76
C MET A 1 34.42 58.43 29.28
N PRO A 2 35.16 57.80 28.35
CA PRO A 2 34.78 57.76 26.94
C PRO A 2 34.04 56.46 26.59
N ALA A 3 33.34 56.55 25.46
CA ALA A 3 32.57 55.51 24.77
C ALA A 3 33.46 54.61 23.91
N ASP A 4 32.94 53.44 23.53
CA ASP A 4 33.17 52.61 22.32
C ASP A 4 32.43 51.27 22.64
N GLY A 5 31.59 50.67 21.82
CA GLY A 5 31.49 50.66 20.36
C GLY A 5 31.50 49.18 19.92
N ASP A 6 30.32 48.69 19.50
CA ASP A 6 30.03 47.60 18.54
C ASP A 6 30.86 46.29 18.55
N ASP A 7 30.20 45.14 18.77
CA ASP A 7 30.51 43.88 18.07
C ASP A 7 29.37 42.86 18.23
N GLY A 8 29.09 42.11 17.17
CA GLY A 8 28.45 40.80 17.26
C GLY A 8 26.99 40.72 16.84
N THR A 9 26.78 40.68 15.53
CA THR A 9 25.56 40.18 14.88
C THR A 9 25.44 38.67 15.13
N ASP A 10 24.30 38.18 15.61
CA ASP A 10 23.92 36.77 15.48
C ASP A 10 22.40 36.70 15.26
N ASP A 11 22.04 36.70 13.97
CA ASP A 11 20.70 36.40 13.46
C ASP A 11 20.43 34.89 13.66
N PRO A 12 19.20 34.49 13.99
CA PRO A 12 18.87 33.12 14.40
C PRO A 12 19.00 32.12 13.24
N LEU A 13 19.67 31.00 13.51
CA LEU A 13 19.64 29.81 12.64
C LEU A 13 18.23 29.20 12.68
N ASP A 14 17.34 29.70 11.81
CA ASP A 14 16.21 28.94 11.28
C ASP A 14 16.76 27.96 10.25
N SER A 15 17.12 26.75 10.70
CA SER A 15 17.31 25.60 9.81
C SER A 15 16.02 24.81 9.82
N SER A 16 15.01 25.36 9.15
CA SER A 16 13.92 24.56 8.62
C SER A 16 14.53 23.66 7.52
N ASP A 17 15.03 22.50 7.93
CA ASP A 17 15.42 21.38 7.08
C ASP A 17 14.14 20.88 6.39
N LYS A 18 13.79 21.60 5.31
CA LYS A 18 12.82 21.14 4.32
C LYS A 18 13.53 20.00 3.62
N ARG A 19 13.30 18.78 4.14
CA ARG A 19 13.50 17.56 3.37
C ARG A 19 12.60 17.69 2.15
N ASP A 20 13.17 18.19 1.06
CA ASP A 20 12.69 17.99 -0.30
C ASP A 20 12.76 16.47 -0.51
N ASP A 21 11.74 15.75 -0.03
CA ASP A 21 11.47 14.41 -0.54
C ASP A 21 11.24 14.58 -2.05
N PRO A 22 12.01 13.89 -2.90
CA PRO A 22 11.82 14.01 -4.33
C PRO A 22 10.41 13.55 -4.66
N GLU A 23 9.57 14.45 -5.17
CA GLU A 23 8.36 14.03 -5.88
C GLU A 23 8.80 12.96 -6.89
N PRO A 24 8.17 11.78 -6.91
CA PRO A 24 8.59 10.74 -7.85
C PRO A 24 8.57 11.34 -9.24
N ALA A 25 9.63 11.06 -10.00
CA ALA A 25 9.70 11.51 -11.37
C ALA A 25 8.39 11.09 -12.07
N ALA A 26 7.69 12.06 -12.66
CA ALA A 26 6.38 11.87 -13.27
C ALA A 26 6.35 10.74 -14.33
N ASP A 27 7.52 10.25 -14.74
CA ASP A 27 7.74 9.13 -15.65
C ASP A 27 7.44 7.73 -15.05
N ASP A 28 7.19 7.59 -13.74
CA ASP A 28 6.86 6.28 -13.12
C ASP A 28 5.36 6.07 -12.82
N ILE A 29 4.54 7.13 -12.93
CA ILE A 29 3.10 7.03 -12.69
C ILE A 29 2.44 6.33 -13.87
N VAL A 30 1.80 5.19 -13.61
CA VAL A 30 1.15 4.37 -14.64
C VAL A 30 -0.34 4.66 -14.71
N LEU A 31 -1.03 4.66 -13.56
CA LEU A 31 -2.45 4.98 -13.46
C LEU A 31 -2.71 6.05 -12.41
N THR A 32 -3.73 6.86 -12.65
CA THR A 32 -4.28 7.84 -11.72
C THR A 32 -5.75 7.54 -11.46
N LEU A 33 -6.17 7.61 -10.19
CA LEU A 33 -7.56 7.44 -9.80
C LEU A 33 -8.37 8.71 -10.10
N PRO A 34 -9.31 8.71 -11.06
CA PRO A 34 -10.22 9.83 -11.26
C PRO A 34 -11.14 10.02 -10.05
N ASP A 35 -11.51 11.27 -9.76
CA ASP A 35 -12.39 11.62 -8.64
C ASP A 35 -13.74 10.88 -8.67
N GLU A 36 -14.24 10.56 -9.86
CA GLU A 36 -15.50 9.84 -10.06
C GLU A 36 -15.45 8.40 -9.53
N LEU A 37 -14.27 7.76 -9.59
CA LEU A 37 -14.07 6.39 -9.10
C LEU A 37 -13.80 6.31 -7.60
N ARG A 38 -13.45 7.42 -6.93
CA ARG A 38 -13.25 7.44 -5.47
C ARG A 38 -14.45 6.91 -4.69
N ALA A 39 -15.66 7.04 -5.23
CA ALA A 39 -16.86 6.48 -4.62
C ALA A 39 -16.84 4.94 -4.58
N ALA A 40 -16.24 4.27 -5.58
CA ALA A 40 -16.20 2.82 -5.68
C ALA A 40 -15.33 2.15 -4.60
N PHE A 41 -14.43 2.91 -3.98
CA PHE A 41 -13.56 2.45 -2.90
C PHE A 41 -14.13 2.72 -1.50
N LYS A 42 -15.28 3.41 -1.41
CA LYS A 42 -15.96 3.63 -0.11
C LYS A 42 -16.72 2.40 0.35
N ASP A 43 -17.28 1.64 -0.59
CA ASP A 43 -17.97 0.40 -0.28
C ASP A 43 -16.97 -0.75 -0.23
N PRO A 44 -16.99 -1.58 0.83
CA PRO A 44 -16.08 -2.71 0.93
C PRO A 44 -16.34 -3.71 -0.21
N MET A 45 -15.27 -4.19 -0.84
CA MET A 45 -15.31 -5.14 -1.95
C MET A 45 -15.58 -6.57 -1.50
N GLY A 46 -15.70 -6.79 -0.19
CA GLY A 46 -15.94 -8.07 0.42
C GLY A 46 -16.52 -7.96 1.83
N PRO A 47 -16.77 -9.10 2.50
CA PRO A 47 -17.18 -9.13 3.90
C PRO A 47 -16.18 -8.42 4.82
N VAL A 48 -16.72 -7.63 5.75
CA VAL A 48 -15.94 -6.95 6.80
C VAL A 48 -15.85 -7.83 8.04
N TYR A 49 -14.64 -7.93 8.59
CA TYR A 49 -14.28 -8.67 9.79
C TYR A 49 -13.71 -7.73 10.84
N THR A 50 -14.20 -7.87 12.07
CA THR A 50 -13.64 -7.19 13.25
C THR A 50 -12.86 -8.15 14.15
N ASP A 51 -12.87 -9.44 13.83
CA ASP A 51 -12.24 -10.52 14.58
C ASP A 51 -11.25 -11.25 13.65
N SER A 52 -9.95 -11.11 13.96
CA SER A 52 -8.85 -11.67 13.16
C SER A 52 -8.75 -13.19 13.29
N ASP A 53 -9.15 -13.79 14.42
CA ASP A 53 -9.17 -15.25 14.60
C ASP A 53 -10.24 -15.89 13.72
N ARG A 54 -11.41 -15.24 13.62
CA ARG A 54 -12.45 -15.68 12.70
C ARG A 54 -11.98 -15.56 11.26
N LEU A 55 -11.44 -14.41 10.89
CA LEU A 55 -10.93 -14.17 9.54
C LEU A 55 -9.88 -15.22 9.15
N ARG A 56 -8.94 -15.53 10.04
CA ARG A 56 -7.91 -16.54 9.83
C ARG A 56 -8.45 -17.90 9.37
N GLY A 57 -9.63 -18.30 9.85
CA GLY A 57 -10.27 -19.56 9.45
C GLY A 57 -10.81 -19.57 8.02
N GLU A 58 -10.94 -18.40 7.38
CA GLU A 58 -11.49 -18.21 6.03
C GLU A 58 -10.41 -17.81 5.00
N LEU A 59 -9.16 -17.60 5.44
CA LEU A 59 -8.05 -17.24 4.56
C LEU A 59 -7.62 -18.41 3.65
N GLY A 60 -7.45 -18.11 2.37
CA GLY A 60 -6.72 -18.94 1.42
C GLY A 60 -5.22 -18.68 1.44
N THR A 61 -4.52 -19.17 0.42
CA THR A 61 -3.05 -19.04 0.28
C THR A 61 -2.72 -18.69 -1.17
N PRO A 62 -1.79 -17.74 -1.42
CA PRO A 62 -1.14 -16.87 -0.43
C PRO A 62 -2.08 -15.82 0.18
N VAL A 63 -1.70 -15.26 1.32
CA VAL A 63 -2.37 -14.13 1.99
C VAL A 63 -1.62 -12.84 1.66
N VAL A 64 -2.33 -11.89 1.03
CA VAL A 64 -1.86 -10.54 0.75
C VAL A 64 -2.56 -9.57 1.68
N ALA A 65 -1.81 -8.84 2.51
CA ALA A 65 -2.33 -7.79 3.37
C ALA A 65 -1.96 -6.41 2.81
N VAL A 66 -2.92 -5.49 2.78
CA VAL A 66 -2.71 -4.09 2.41
C VAL A 66 -3.20 -3.24 3.59
N GLY A 67 -2.30 -2.52 4.26
CA GLY A 67 -2.63 -1.84 5.51
C GLY A 67 -1.73 -2.22 6.67
N ASP A 68 -1.24 -1.21 7.40
CA ASP A 68 -0.55 -1.36 8.68
C ASP A 68 -1.37 -2.19 9.69
N VAL A 69 -2.60 -1.75 9.94
CA VAL A 69 -3.49 -2.30 10.97
C VAL A 69 -3.88 -3.74 10.65
N VAL A 70 -4.15 -4.02 9.37
CA VAL A 70 -4.50 -5.38 8.91
C VAL A 70 -3.30 -6.30 9.02
N THR A 71 -2.13 -5.86 8.55
CA THR A 71 -0.88 -6.63 8.63
C THR A 71 -0.56 -7.00 10.07
N ARG A 72 -0.72 -6.05 11.00
CA ARG A 72 -0.55 -6.30 12.43
C ARG A 72 -1.56 -7.32 12.94
N HIS A 73 -2.86 -7.12 12.72
CA HIS A 73 -3.90 -8.00 13.25
C HIS A 73 -3.76 -9.45 12.76
N LEU A 74 -3.38 -9.64 11.50
CA LEU A 74 -3.10 -10.96 10.93
C LEU A 74 -1.85 -11.59 11.54
N THR A 75 -0.79 -10.81 11.72
CA THR A 75 0.46 -11.26 12.36
C THR A 75 0.23 -11.66 13.83
N ASP A 76 -0.48 -10.82 14.60
CA ASP A 76 -0.83 -11.06 16.00
C ASP A 76 -1.71 -12.32 16.16
N ALA A 77 -2.58 -12.59 15.17
CA ALA A 77 -3.41 -13.80 15.12
C ALA A 77 -2.64 -15.05 14.65
N GLY A 78 -1.33 -14.95 14.38
CA GLY A 78 -0.49 -16.06 13.92
C GLY A 78 -0.75 -16.48 12.47
N ALA A 79 -1.27 -15.56 11.65
CA ALA A 79 -1.49 -15.70 10.21
C ALA A 79 -0.69 -14.63 9.47
N ARG A 80 0.64 -14.64 9.63
CA ARG A 80 1.53 -13.69 8.95
C ARG A 80 1.27 -13.71 7.44
N PRO A 81 0.99 -12.56 6.81
CA PRO A 81 0.83 -12.47 5.36
C PRO A 81 2.06 -12.99 4.61
N ASP A 82 1.83 -13.66 3.48
CA ASP A 82 2.89 -14.02 2.53
C ASP A 82 3.41 -12.75 1.83
N LEU A 83 2.52 -11.79 1.58
CA LEU A 83 2.85 -10.46 1.12
C LEU A 83 2.13 -9.42 1.98
N ALA A 84 2.87 -8.50 2.57
CA ALA A 84 2.31 -7.32 3.23
C ALA A 84 2.70 -6.05 2.48
N VAL A 85 1.74 -5.16 2.29
CA VAL A 85 1.95 -3.81 1.80
C VAL A 85 1.57 -2.87 2.94
N VAL A 86 2.52 -2.05 3.34
CA VAL A 86 2.39 -1.11 4.45
C VAL A 86 2.89 0.25 4.01
N ASP A 87 2.19 1.32 4.32
CA ASP A 87 2.73 2.67 4.21
C ASP A 87 3.41 3.14 5.50
N TRP A 88 4.47 3.95 5.40
CA TRP A 88 5.02 4.63 6.58
C TRP A 88 4.30 5.96 6.87
N VAL A 89 3.29 6.33 6.09
CA VAL A 89 2.62 7.63 6.15
C VAL A 89 1.45 7.56 7.15
N THR A 90 1.80 7.27 8.40
CA THR A 90 1.12 7.83 9.57
C THR A 90 1.95 8.96 10.20
N GLU A 91 2.65 9.77 9.40
CA GLU A 91 3.31 11.02 9.84
C GLU A 91 2.41 12.26 9.71
N ARG A 92 1.10 12.11 9.95
CA ARG A 92 0.26 13.23 10.44
C ARG A 92 -0.41 12.97 11.78
N GLU A 93 -0.63 11.70 12.14
CA GLU A 93 -0.85 11.24 13.52
C GLU A 93 -0.27 9.83 13.64
N THR A 94 0.86 9.72 14.34
CA THR A 94 1.63 8.49 14.50
C THR A 94 0.74 7.40 15.08
N LEU A 95 0.50 6.31 14.34
CA LEU A 95 0.06 5.07 14.98
C LEU A 95 1.03 4.81 16.14
N PRO A 96 0.54 4.67 17.39
CA PRO A 96 1.40 4.41 18.52
C PRO A 96 2.37 3.28 18.19
N ALA A 97 3.60 3.31 18.69
CA ALA A 97 4.59 2.26 18.39
C ALA A 97 4.07 0.83 18.67
N ALA A 98 3.08 0.69 19.56
CA ALA A 98 2.38 -0.55 19.88
C ALA A 98 1.36 -1.01 18.81
N GLU A 99 1.01 -0.16 17.85
CA GLU A 99 0.04 -0.41 16.79
C GLU A 99 0.68 -0.62 15.42
N ARG A 100 2.00 -0.42 15.31
CA ARG A 100 2.76 -0.69 14.08
C ARG A 100 2.91 -2.19 13.84
N PRO A 101 2.82 -2.67 12.59
CA PRO A 101 3.07 -4.07 12.27
C PRO A 101 4.54 -4.45 12.49
N GLU A 102 4.77 -5.70 12.92
CA GLU A 102 6.12 -6.26 13.01
C GLU A 102 6.61 -6.69 11.62
N ILE A 103 7.42 -5.83 11.00
CA ILE A 103 7.97 -6.04 9.65
C ILE A 103 9.35 -6.71 9.63
N GLU A 104 10.07 -6.78 10.77
CA GLU A 104 11.40 -7.41 10.85
C GLU A 104 11.37 -8.93 10.72
N GLY A 105 10.19 -9.54 10.87
CA GLY A 105 9.97 -10.98 10.73
C GLY A 105 9.76 -11.46 9.30
N TYR A 106 9.79 -10.56 8.30
CA TYR A 106 9.67 -10.92 6.88
C TYR A 106 11.03 -11.29 6.29
N ASP A 107 11.03 -12.22 5.34
CA ASP A 107 12.25 -12.69 4.68
C ASP A 107 12.86 -11.62 3.76
N ILE A 108 12.00 -10.82 3.14
CA ILE A 108 12.38 -9.78 2.16
C ILE A 108 11.63 -8.49 2.47
N ARG A 109 12.37 -7.37 2.40
CA ARG A 109 11.82 -6.02 2.43
C ARG A 109 12.10 -5.33 1.08
N VAL A 110 11.07 -4.70 0.53
CA VAL A 110 11.14 -3.87 -0.68
C VAL A 110 10.57 -2.50 -0.33
N ASP A 111 11.31 -1.42 -0.61
CA ASP A 111 10.85 -0.05 -0.41
C ASP A 111 10.51 0.57 -1.77
N VAL A 112 9.30 1.13 -1.91
CA VAL A 112 8.79 1.76 -3.14
C VAL A 112 8.12 3.08 -2.81
N THR A 113 8.04 3.99 -3.78
CA THR A 113 7.28 5.24 -3.67
C THR A 113 5.99 5.13 -4.47
N ASN A 114 4.85 5.45 -3.87
CA ASN A 114 3.56 5.49 -4.55
C ASN A 114 2.73 6.68 -4.05
N PRO A 115 2.69 7.81 -4.80
CA PRO A 115 1.93 8.98 -4.38
C PRO A 115 0.45 8.71 -4.18
N ALA A 116 -0.20 9.69 -3.58
CA ALA A 116 -1.63 9.65 -3.35
C ALA A 116 -2.42 9.51 -4.66
N ALA A 117 -3.45 8.66 -4.63
CA ALA A 117 -4.36 8.42 -5.75
C ALA A 117 -3.70 7.97 -7.08
N VAL A 118 -2.48 7.41 -7.05
CA VAL A 118 -1.82 6.85 -8.25
C VAL A 118 -1.31 5.42 -8.01
N LEU A 119 -0.94 4.76 -9.10
CA LEU A 119 -0.20 3.49 -9.11
C LEU A 119 1.09 3.68 -9.92
N THR A 120 2.23 3.42 -9.29
CA THR A 120 3.56 3.44 -9.92
C THR A 120 3.97 2.09 -10.48
N GLY A 121 4.85 2.08 -11.49
CA GLY A 121 5.33 0.87 -12.13
C GLY A 121 6.16 0.02 -11.17
N ASP A 122 6.95 0.68 -10.33
CA ASP A 122 7.74 0.05 -9.27
C ASP A 122 6.86 -0.73 -8.28
N LEU A 123 5.74 -0.12 -7.84
CA LEU A 123 4.79 -0.77 -6.94
C LEU A 123 4.15 -2.01 -7.58
N LEU A 124 3.70 -1.90 -8.84
CA LEU A 124 3.06 -3.02 -9.56
C LEU A 124 4.05 -4.19 -9.75
N THR A 125 5.30 -3.88 -10.08
CA THR A 125 6.36 -4.87 -10.24
C THR A 125 6.69 -5.53 -8.91
N ALA A 126 6.88 -4.75 -7.85
CA ALA A 126 7.15 -5.25 -6.51
C ALA A 126 6.02 -6.16 -6.00
N LEU A 127 4.77 -5.79 -6.27
CA LEU A 127 3.59 -6.57 -5.91
C LEU A 127 3.58 -7.93 -6.61
N ARG A 128 3.76 -7.95 -7.94
CA ARG A 128 3.82 -9.19 -8.71
C ARG A 128 4.95 -10.10 -8.20
N GLU A 129 6.16 -9.57 -8.09
CA GLU A 129 7.30 -10.36 -7.61
C GLU A 129 7.09 -10.85 -6.17
N GLY A 130 6.47 -10.04 -5.32
CA GLY A 130 6.16 -10.39 -3.93
C GLY A 130 5.18 -11.55 -3.83
N VAL A 131 4.15 -11.56 -4.67
CA VAL A 131 3.16 -12.64 -4.74
C VAL A 131 3.78 -13.94 -5.29
N GLU A 132 4.66 -13.85 -6.29
CA GLU A 132 5.26 -15.02 -6.95
C GLU A 132 6.40 -15.66 -6.14
N ARG A 133 6.96 -14.95 -5.15
CA ARG A 133 8.10 -15.43 -4.36
C ARG A 133 7.70 -16.49 -3.33
N ASP A 134 8.61 -17.43 -3.11
CA ASP A 134 8.58 -18.30 -1.94
C ASP A 134 9.04 -17.52 -0.69
N GLY A 135 8.30 -17.66 0.41
CA GLY A 135 8.59 -16.97 1.67
C GLY A 135 7.70 -15.75 1.87
N THR A 136 8.05 -14.94 2.87
CA THR A 136 7.27 -13.75 3.25
C THR A 136 7.95 -12.46 2.79
N THR A 137 7.21 -11.59 2.11
CA THR A 137 7.70 -10.29 1.63
C THR A 137 6.90 -9.15 2.25
N VAL A 138 7.59 -8.07 2.63
CA VAL A 138 6.98 -6.79 2.99
C VAL A 138 7.37 -5.71 1.98
N ILE A 139 6.37 -5.09 1.37
CA ILE A 139 6.49 -3.89 0.55
C ILE A 139 6.16 -2.70 1.44
N VAL A 140 7.13 -1.82 1.55
CA VAL A 140 7.04 -0.57 2.26
C VAL A 140 6.77 0.53 1.24
N VAL A 141 5.65 1.21 1.38
CA VAL A 141 5.21 2.28 0.50
C VAL A 141 5.47 3.64 1.15
N ASP A 142 6.22 4.48 0.46
CA ASP A 142 6.26 5.91 0.73
C ASP A 142 5.12 6.59 -0.05
N GLY A 143 3.99 6.86 0.63
CA GLY A 143 2.78 7.45 0.05
C GLY A 143 1.49 6.74 0.46
N GLU A 144 0.60 6.42 -0.49
CA GLU A 144 -0.70 5.76 -0.21
C GLU A 144 -0.72 4.30 -0.72
N GLU A 145 -1.28 3.40 0.09
CA GLU A 145 -1.47 1.97 -0.24
C GLU A 145 -2.90 1.60 -0.67
N ASP A 146 -3.87 2.51 -0.53
CA ASP A 146 -5.31 2.24 -0.73
C ASP A 146 -5.63 1.62 -2.09
N LEU A 147 -4.92 2.05 -3.13
CA LEU A 147 -5.11 1.56 -4.50
C LEU A 147 -4.51 0.18 -4.75
N VAL A 148 -3.59 -0.29 -3.90
CA VAL A 148 -2.84 -1.54 -4.08
C VAL A 148 -3.74 -2.77 -4.02
N THR A 149 -4.90 -2.67 -3.37
CA THR A 149 -5.89 -3.76 -3.31
C THR A 149 -6.29 -4.25 -4.70
N LEU A 150 -6.47 -3.34 -5.67
CA LEU A 150 -6.87 -3.72 -7.02
C LEU A 150 -5.81 -4.52 -7.78
N PRO A 151 -4.57 -4.02 -7.96
CA PRO A 151 -3.54 -4.82 -8.60
C PRO A 151 -3.21 -6.08 -7.80
N ALA A 152 -3.42 -6.11 -6.48
CA ALA A 152 -3.22 -7.33 -5.67
C ALA A 152 -4.23 -8.41 -6.04
N LEU A 153 -5.51 -8.07 -6.23
CA LEU A 153 -6.55 -9.00 -6.70
C LEU A 153 -6.32 -9.52 -8.12
N VAL A 154 -5.55 -8.79 -8.93
CA VAL A 154 -5.21 -9.17 -10.30
C VAL A 154 -3.93 -10.01 -10.37
N ALA A 155 -2.92 -9.68 -9.58
CA ALA A 155 -1.63 -10.38 -9.56
C ALA A 155 -1.68 -11.68 -8.74
N ALA A 156 -2.50 -11.75 -7.70
CA ALA A 156 -2.61 -12.92 -6.85
C ALA A 156 -3.21 -14.13 -7.59
N PRO A 157 -2.73 -15.35 -7.32
CA PRO A 157 -3.29 -16.56 -7.94
C PRO A 157 -4.68 -16.87 -7.36
N THR A 158 -5.52 -17.56 -8.15
CA THR A 158 -6.83 -18.04 -7.68
C THR A 158 -6.69 -18.87 -6.40
N GLY A 159 -7.53 -18.58 -5.41
CA GLY A 159 -7.49 -19.20 -4.08
C GLY A 159 -6.63 -18.43 -3.07
N ALA A 160 -5.96 -17.36 -3.48
CA ALA A 160 -5.35 -16.39 -2.56
C ALA A 160 -6.41 -15.59 -1.79
N SER A 161 -5.98 -14.90 -0.74
CA SER A 161 -6.78 -13.96 0.01
C SER A 161 -6.13 -12.58 -0.01
N VAL A 162 -6.85 -11.57 -0.49
CA VAL A 162 -6.46 -10.17 -0.29
C VAL A 162 -7.24 -9.62 0.90
N VAL A 163 -6.54 -9.04 1.87
CA VAL A 163 -7.13 -8.44 3.06
C VAL A 163 -6.67 -6.99 3.15
N TYR A 164 -7.61 -6.07 3.30
CA TYR A 164 -7.30 -4.65 3.41
C TYR A 164 -8.16 -3.95 4.47
N GLY A 165 -7.70 -2.78 4.93
CA GLY A 165 -8.39 -2.02 5.97
C GLY A 165 -9.54 -1.19 5.41
N GLN A 166 -10.69 -1.21 6.09
CA GLN A 166 -11.81 -0.32 5.82
C GLN A 166 -11.96 0.67 6.98
N PRO A 167 -11.76 1.98 6.75
CA PRO A 167 -11.79 3.00 7.80
C PRO A 167 -13.09 2.97 8.62
N GLY A 168 -12.96 2.75 9.93
CA GLY A 168 -14.08 2.73 10.88
C GLY A 168 -14.92 1.45 10.87
N GLU A 169 -14.62 0.48 10.02
CA GLU A 169 -15.42 -0.76 9.87
C GLU A 169 -14.64 -2.03 10.25
N GLY A 170 -13.39 -2.19 9.79
CA GLY A 170 -12.56 -3.35 10.11
C GLY A 170 -11.68 -3.84 8.96
N MET A 171 -11.38 -5.13 8.94
CA MET A 171 -10.63 -5.81 7.88
C MET A 171 -11.59 -6.34 6.83
N VAL A 172 -11.42 -5.97 5.56
CA VAL A 172 -12.16 -6.55 4.44
C VAL A 172 -11.36 -7.71 3.90
N HIS A 173 -12.01 -8.86 3.72
CA HIS A 173 -11.41 -10.00 3.04
C HIS A 173 -12.07 -10.23 1.71
N VAL A 174 -11.23 -10.34 0.68
CA VAL A 174 -11.64 -10.66 -0.68
C VAL A 174 -10.91 -11.93 -1.10
N PRO A 175 -11.61 -13.07 -1.25
CA PRO A 175 -11.01 -14.25 -1.85
C PRO A 175 -10.73 -13.98 -3.32
N VAL A 176 -9.56 -14.39 -3.79
CA VAL A 176 -9.15 -14.23 -5.18
C VAL A 176 -9.78 -15.33 -6.01
N ASP A 177 -10.85 -14.97 -6.70
CA ASP A 177 -11.54 -15.76 -7.71
C ASP A 177 -11.77 -14.95 -9.00
N ASP A 178 -12.27 -15.61 -10.04
CA ASP A 178 -12.52 -14.99 -11.34
C ASP A 178 -13.36 -13.71 -11.24
N ALA A 179 -14.35 -13.68 -10.34
CA ALA A 179 -15.25 -12.53 -10.19
C ALA A 179 -14.57 -11.35 -9.50
N SER A 180 -13.78 -11.61 -8.45
CA SER A 180 -13.00 -10.58 -7.76
C SER A 180 -11.91 -9.99 -8.66
N SER A 181 -11.22 -10.84 -9.42
CA SER A 181 -10.16 -10.42 -10.35
C SER A 181 -10.75 -9.68 -11.56
N GLU A 182 -11.89 -10.10 -12.10
CA GLU A 182 -12.61 -9.37 -13.16
C GLU A 182 -13.06 -8.00 -12.66
N ARG A 183 -13.68 -7.92 -11.48
CA ARG A 183 -14.08 -6.65 -10.87
C ARG A 183 -12.89 -5.71 -10.68
N ALA A 184 -11.75 -6.23 -10.23
CA ALA A 184 -10.55 -5.43 -10.05
C ALA A 184 -9.98 -4.94 -11.39
N ARG A 185 -9.99 -5.79 -12.43
CA ARG A 185 -9.60 -5.39 -13.80
C ARG A 185 -10.51 -4.29 -14.35
N ASP A 186 -11.83 -4.42 -14.17
CA ASP A 186 -12.79 -3.42 -14.63
C ASP A 186 -12.58 -2.05 -13.95
N LEU A 187 -12.23 -2.04 -12.66
CA LEU A 187 -11.94 -0.80 -11.94
C LEU A 187 -10.61 -0.18 -12.40
N LEU A 188 -9.57 -0.99 -12.56
CA LEU A 188 -8.28 -0.54 -13.10
C LEU A 188 -8.42 0.01 -14.53
N ALA A 189 -9.24 -0.61 -15.38
CA ALA A 189 -9.48 -0.17 -16.75
C ALA A 189 -10.28 1.15 -16.87
N GLN A 190 -10.92 1.59 -15.79
CA GLN A 190 -11.61 2.89 -15.72
C GLN A 190 -10.70 4.01 -15.20
N MET A 191 -9.48 3.70 -14.74
CA MET A 191 -8.51 4.70 -14.30
C MET A 191 -7.87 5.43 -15.50
N ASP A 192 -7.25 6.58 -15.24
CA ASP A 192 -6.59 7.36 -16.28
C ASP A 192 -5.11 7.01 -16.35
N GLY A 193 -4.62 6.51 -17.50
CA GLY A 193 -3.19 6.26 -17.72
C GLY A 193 -2.87 5.13 -18.72
N ASP A 194 -1.70 4.52 -18.55
CA ASP A 194 -1.17 3.47 -19.43
C ASP A 194 -1.53 2.06 -18.91
N HIS A 195 -2.69 1.56 -19.35
CA HIS A 195 -3.16 0.24 -18.95
C HIS A 195 -2.27 -0.91 -19.46
N ASP A 196 -1.62 -0.75 -20.61
CA ASP A 196 -0.73 -1.79 -21.16
C ASP A 196 0.49 -1.98 -20.26
N GLN A 197 1.03 -0.89 -19.71
CA GLN A 197 2.09 -0.94 -18.72
C GLN A 197 1.65 -1.64 -17.43
N VAL A 198 0.39 -1.45 -16.98
CA VAL A 198 -0.14 -2.18 -15.81
C VAL A 198 -0.21 -3.68 -16.07
N TRP A 199 -0.81 -4.10 -17.17
CA TRP A 199 -0.98 -5.52 -17.47
C TRP A 199 0.37 -6.22 -17.67
N ASN A 200 1.32 -5.54 -18.31
CA ASN A 200 2.69 -6.02 -18.44
C ASN A 200 3.38 -6.17 -17.08
N ALA A 201 3.30 -5.14 -16.22
CA ALA A 201 3.91 -5.17 -14.88
C ALA A 201 3.31 -6.27 -13.99
N LEU A 202 2.01 -6.52 -14.11
CA LEU A 202 1.31 -7.59 -13.38
C LEU A 202 1.44 -8.97 -14.05
N GLY A 203 2.06 -9.06 -15.23
CA GLY A 203 2.26 -10.32 -15.94
C GLY A 203 0.96 -10.95 -16.45
N VAL A 204 -0.08 -10.13 -16.65
CA VAL A 204 -1.38 -10.56 -17.16
C VAL A 204 -1.48 -10.20 -18.64
N GLU A 205 -1.99 -11.12 -19.46
CA GLU A 205 -2.26 -10.83 -20.86
C GLU A 205 -3.31 -9.71 -20.95
N SER A 206 -2.98 -8.59 -21.60
CA SER A 206 -3.96 -7.55 -21.95
C SER A 206 -5.09 -8.23 -22.71
N GLY A 207 -6.31 -8.23 -22.17
CA GLY A 207 -7.45 -8.85 -22.85
C GLY A 207 -7.64 -8.24 -24.24
N ASP A 208 -7.68 -9.10 -25.27
CA ASP A 208 -7.93 -8.78 -26.69
C ASP A 208 -9.37 -8.29 -26.92
#